data_AF-A0A4V1UY73-F1
#
_entry.id   AF-A0A4V1UY73-F1
#
_cell.length_a   1.000
_cell.length_b   1.000
_cell.length_c   1.000
_cell.angle_alpha   90.00
_cell.angle_beta   90.00
_cell.angle_gamma   90.00
#
_symmetry.space_group_name_H-M   'P 1'
#
loop_
_entity.id
_entity.type
_entity.pdbx_description
1 polymer ?
#
loop_
_entity_poly.entity_id
_entity_poly.type
_entity_poly.pdbx_seq_one_letter_code
_entity_poly.pdbx_strand_id
1 'polypeptide(L)' 'MQAIIFIGIPGAGKSTFYLSRFYETHLRINLDQLRTRNRESILLNACIQSKTRFVWDNT' A
#
# COMPACT_ATOMS: atom_id res chain seq x y z
N MET A 1 5.00 5.61 -13.03
CA MET A 1 4.18 5.67 -11.80
C MET A 1 3.18 4.52 -11.87
N GLN A 2 3.01 3.75 -10.79
CA GLN A 2 2.08 2.62 -10.72
C GLN A 2 1.45 2.62 -9.32
N ALA A 3 0.11 2.64 -9.28
CA ALA A 3 -0.67 2.55 -8.05
C ALA A 3 -1.49 1.27 -8.11
N ILE A 4 -1.38 0.43 -7.10
CA ILE A 4 -2.09 -0.85 -6.99
C ILE A 4 -2.96 -0.77 -5.75
N ILE A 5 -4.24 -1.13 -5.89
CA ILE A 5 -5.17 -1.16 -4.77
C ILE A 5 -5.55 -2.61 -4.52
N PHE A 6 -5.32 -3.07 -3.30
CA PHE A 6 -5.73 -4.38 -2.87
C PHE A 6 -7.15 -4.35 -2.33
N ILE A 7 -7.98 -5.28 -2.81
CA ILE A 7 -9.39 -5.42 -2.42
C ILE A 7 -9.64 -6.89 -2.09
N GLY A 8 -10.40 -7.17 -1.02
CA GLY A 8 -10.87 -8.51 -0.67
C GLY A 8 -10.95 -8.71 0.83
N ILE A 9 -11.48 -9.85 1.28
CA ILE A 9 -11.67 -10.17 2.70
C ILE A 9 -10.34 -10.38 3.46
N PRO A 10 -10.26 -10.09 4.77
CA PRO A 10 -9.12 -10.48 5.61
C PRO A 10 -8.80 -11.97 5.46
N GLY A 11 -7.52 -12.34 5.56
CA GLY A 11 -7.09 -13.73 5.41
C GLY A 11 -7.02 -14.27 3.97
N ALA A 12 -7.45 -13.51 2.95
CA ALA A 12 -7.36 -13.93 1.54
C ALA A 12 -5.92 -13.97 0.94
N GLY A 13 -4.87 -13.90 1.78
CA GLY A 13 -3.48 -14.01 1.32
C GLY A 13 -2.87 -12.74 0.70
N LYS A 14 -3.52 -11.57 0.82
CA LYS A 14 -3.04 -10.30 0.24
C LYS A 14 -1.61 -9.92 0.68
N SER A 15 -1.27 -10.10 1.95
CA SER A 15 0.09 -9.86 2.46
C SER A 15 1.12 -10.78 1.78
N THR A 16 0.79 -12.06 1.56
CA THR A 16 1.67 -13.02 0.86
C THR A 16 1.83 -12.64 -0.62
N PHE A 17 0.75 -12.18 -1.25
CA PHE A 17 0.78 -11.70 -2.63
C PHE A 17 1.64 -10.43 -2.77
N TYR A 18 1.55 -9.50 -1.81
CA TYR A 18 2.45 -8.33 -1.75
C TYR A 18 3.91 -8.75 -1.67
N LEU A 19 4.24 -9.66 -0.75
CA LEU A 19 5.62 -10.11 -0.55
C LEU A 19 6.21 -10.76 -1.81
N SER A 20 5.45 -11.63 -2.45
CA SER A 20 5.91 -12.36 -3.65
C SER A 20 6.05 -11.50 -4.90
N ARG A 21 5.27 -10.42 -5.05
CA ARG A 21 5.19 -9.68 -6.32
C ARG A 21 5.64 -8.23 -6.26
N PHE A 22 5.53 -7.58 -5.10
CA PHE A 22 5.62 -6.13 -5.00
C PHE A 22 6.60 -5.63 -3.93
N TYR A 23 7.09 -6.48 -3.04
CA TYR A 23 8.00 -6.10 -1.95
C TYR A 23 9.22 -5.31 -2.41
N GLU A 24 9.86 -5.74 -3.50
CA GLU A 24 11.08 -5.09 -4.01
C GLU A 24 10.81 -3.84 -4.87
N THR A 25 9.57 -3.66 -5.33
CA THR A 25 9.27 -2.69 -6.41
C THR A 25 8.25 -1.62 -6.04
N HIS A 26 7.44 -1.85 -5.00
CA HIS A 26 6.38 -0.94 -4.58
C HIS A 26 6.45 -0.70 -3.08
N LEU A 27 6.17 0.53 -2.67
CA LEU A 27 5.95 0.85 -1.26
C LEU A 27 4.57 0.35 -0.82
N ARG A 28 4.46 -0.35 0.32
CA ARG A 28 3.17 -0.67 0.93
C ARG A 28 2.67 0.50 1.75
N ILE A 29 1.41 0.89 1.52
CA ILE A 29 0.66 1.83 2.36
C ILE A 29 -0.46 1.02 3.00
N ASN A 30 -0.42 0.88 4.33
CA ASN A 30 -1.41 0.14 5.11
C ASN A 30 -1.76 0.94 6.38
N LEU A 31 -3.06 1.18 6.59
CA LEU A 31 -3.59 1.91 7.74
C LEU A 31 -3.25 1.27 9.08
N ASP A 32 -3.22 -0.07 9.20
CA ASP A 32 -2.87 -0.76 10.44
C ASP A 32 -1.44 -0.43 10.89
N GLN A 33 -0.53 -0.30 9.93
CA GLN A 33 0.87 0.08 10.21
C GLN A 33 1.00 1.58 10.50
N LEU A 34 0.19 2.42 9.85
CA LEU A 34 0.27 3.89 9.95
C LEU A 34 -0.58 4.47 11.10
N ARG A 35 -1.50 3.68 11.66
CA ARG A 35 -2.38 3.95 12.81
C ARG A 35 -3.38 5.09 12.66
N THR A 36 -3.15 6.06 11.78
CA THR A 36 -4.05 7.20 11.55
C THR A 36 -4.22 7.49 10.06
N ARG A 37 -5.44 7.88 9.66
CA ARG A 37 -5.75 8.29 8.28
C ARG A 37 -4.95 9.52 7.83
N ASN A 38 -4.57 10.40 8.76
CA ASN A 38 -3.74 11.55 8.43
C ASN A 38 -2.35 11.12 7.94
N ARG A 39 -1.71 10.16 8.63
CA ARG A 39 -0.39 9.62 8.21
C ARG A 39 -0.47 8.91 6.86
N GLU A 40 -1.54 8.16 6.64
CA GLU A 40 -1.82 7.52 5.35
C GLU A 40 -1.94 8.55 4.23
N SER A 41 -2.74 9.60 4.42
CA SER A 41 -2.91 10.67 3.43
C SER A 41 -1.60 11.39 3.11
N ILE A 42 -0.78 11.68 4.13
CA ILE A 42 0.54 12.29 3.94
C ILE A 42 1.44 11.38 3.08
N LEU A 43 1.52 10.09 3.41
CA LEU A 43 2.37 9.14 2.70
C LEU A 43 1.89 8.92 1.26
N LEU A 44 0.57 8.82 1.06
CA LEU A 44 -0.05 8.69 -0.25
C LEU A 44 0.25 9.91 -1.13
N ASN A 45 0.07 11.11 -0.59
CA ASN A 45 0.42 12.36 -1.29
C ASN A 45 1.90 12.42 -1.65
N ALA A 46 2.79 12.03 -0.74
CA ALA A 46 4.23 11.97 -1.00
C ALA A 46 4.56 10.98 -2.14
N CYS A 47 3.89 9.82 -2.18
CA CYS A 47 4.05 8.84 -3.26
C CYS A 47 3.59 9.38 -4.62
N ILE A 48 2.45 10.08 -4.65
CA ILE A 48 1.92 10.71 -5.85
C ILE A 48 2.89 11.79 -6.36
N GLN A 49 3.34 12.69 -5.48
CA GLN A 49 4.25 13.79 -5.83
C GLN A 49 5.60 13.27 -6.34
N SER A 50 6.15 12.26 -5.69
CA SER A 50 7.43 11.62 -6.07
C SER A 50 7.30 10.64 -7.24
N LYS A 51 6.08 10.34 -7.71
CA LYS A 51 5.77 9.30 -8.69
C LYS A 51 6.23 7.90 -8.27
N THR A 52 6.44 7.69 -6.98
CA THR A 52 6.83 6.41 -6.39
C THR A 52 5.75 5.37 -6.66
N ARG A 53 6.16 4.14 -6.95
CA ARG A 53 5.21 3.02 -7.13
C ARG A 53 4.75 2.55 -5.76
N PHE A 54 3.45 2.32 -5.58
CA PHE A 54 2.91 1.91 -4.29
C PHE A 54 1.75 0.93 -4.42
N VAL A 55 1.57 0.12 -3.38
CA VAL A 55 0.41 -0.73 -3.14
C VAL A 55 -0.33 -0.18 -1.94
N TRP A 56 -1.61 0.16 -2.11
CA TRP A 56 -2.51 0.56 -1.04
C TRP A 56 -3.31 -0.66 -0.58
N ASP A 57 -3.17 -1.00 0.70
CA ASP A 57 -3.74 -2.18 1.33
C ASP A 57 -4.39 -1.79 2.65
N ASN A 58 -5.63 -1.31 2.53
CA ASN A 58 -6.56 -1.12 3.64
C ASN A 58 -7.62 -2.22 3.53
N THR A 59 -7.22 -3.42 3.95
CA THR A 59 -8.16 -4.53 4.12
C THR A 59 -9.12 -4.26 5.26
#